data_AF-A0A167KVJ8-F1
#
_entry.id   AF-A0A167KVJ8-F1
#
_cell.length_a   1.000
_cell.length_b   1.000
_cell.length_c   1.000
_cell.angle_alpha   90.00
_cell.angle_beta   90.00
_cell.angle_gamma   90.00
#
_symmetry.space_group_name_H-M   'P 1'
#
loop_
_entity.id
_entity.type
_entity.pdbx_description
1 polymer ?
#
loop_
_entity_poly.entity_id
_entity_poly.type
_entity_poly.pdbx_seq_one_letter_code
_entity_poly.pdbx_strand_id
1 'polypeptide(L)'
;MMIEQKNQIFNSTVVEHDGKFANHHAKFGSFIYDIDNNIVGISGRSLKVVNLSDNKETYFQAWVDGYQNDGLSHNEAVNNALKLAQENSSRIKKSQN
;
A
#
# COMPACT_ATOMS: atom_id res chain seq x y z
N MET A 1 -27.51 -12.24 -34.50
CA MET A 1 -27.17 -11.00 -33.78
C MET A 1 -26.03 -11.32 -32.82
N MET A 2 -24.83 -10.83 -33.11
CA MET A 2 -23.64 -10.98 -32.26
C MET A 2 -23.76 -9.98 -31.11
N ILE A 3 -23.71 -10.45 -29.86
CA ILE A 3 -23.64 -9.58 -28.68
C ILE A 3 -22.15 -9.35 -28.41
N GLU A 4 -21.67 -8.16 -28.75
CA GLU A 4 -20.32 -7.70 -28.41
C GLU A 4 -20.19 -7.63 -26.88
N GLN A 5 -19.37 -8.53 -26.33
CA GLN A 5 -18.87 -8.40 -24.97
C GLN A 5 -17.93 -7.20 -24.92
N LYS A 6 -18.41 -6.10 -24.34
CA LYS A 6 -17.55 -4.98 -23.94
C LYS A 6 -16.60 -5.49 -22.85
N ASN A 7 -15.41 -5.90 -23.27
CA ASN A 7 -14.25 -6.05 -22.39
C ASN A 7 -14.02 -4.69 -21.70
N GLN A 8 -14.51 -4.54 -20.48
CA GLN A 8 -14.10 -3.46 -19.60
C GLN A 8 -12.65 -3.72 -19.24
N ILE A 9 -11.76 -2.97 -19.87
CA ILE A 9 -10.34 -2.91 -19.54
C ILE A 9 -10.29 -2.34 -18.12
N PHE A 10 -10.07 -3.22 -17.14
CA PHE A 10 -9.70 -2.81 -15.79
C PHE A 10 -8.38 -2.05 -15.90
N ASN A 11 -8.45 -0.72 -15.86
CA ASN A 11 -7.29 0.12 -15.56
C ASN A 11 -6.96 -0.04 -14.08
N SER A 12 -6.53 -1.24 -13.69
CA SER A 12 -5.85 -1.47 -12.43
C SER A 12 -4.50 -0.76 -12.55
N THR A 13 -4.45 0.50 -12.17
CA THR A 13 -3.18 1.22 -12.03
C THR A 13 -2.44 0.60 -10.86
N VAL A 14 -1.73 -0.51 -11.12
CA VAL A 14 -0.80 -1.09 -10.16
C VAL A 14 0.36 -0.12 -10.09
N VAL A 15 0.41 0.68 -9.03
CA VAL A 15 1.57 1.52 -8.74
C VAL A 15 2.61 0.61 -8.08
N GLU A 16 3.40 -0.07 -8.90
CA GLU A 16 4.56 -0.84 -8.45
C GLU A 16 5.73 0.13 -8.21
N HIS A 17 6.07 0.34 -6.95
CA HIS A 17 7.27 1.07 -6.56
C HIS A 17 8.28 0.10 -5.96
N ASP A 18 9.22 -0.37 -6.79
CA ASP A 18 10.40 -1.13 -6.36
C ASP A 18 11.44 -0.26 -5.64
N GLY A 19 11.18 1.05 -5.59
CA GLY A 19 12.14 2.04 -5.16
C GLY A 19 12.26 2.11 -3.64
N LYS A 20 13.33 1.56 -3.09
CA LYS A 20 14.00 2.17 -1.93
C LYS A 20 14.16 3.65 -2.26
N PHE A 21 13.29 4.51 -1.72
CA PHE A 21 13.33 5.94 -2.01
C PHE A 21 14.67 6.50 -1.54
N ALA A 22 15.60 6.70 -2.48
CA ALA A 22 16.98 7.07 -2.23
C ALA A 22 17.17 8.53 -1.80
N ASN A 23 16.16 9.14 -1.19
CA ASN A 23 16.27 10.49 -0.64
C ASN A 23 17.00 10.41 0.71
N HIS A 24 18.32 10.56 0.67
CA HIS A 24 19.27 10.38 1.78
C HIS A 24 19.05 11.30 3.01
N HIS A 25 18.01 12.14 3.01
CA HIS A 25 17.68 13.04 4.13
C HIS A 25 16.32 12.75 4.80
N ALA A 26 15.52 11.81 4.30
CA ALA A 26 14.23 11.48 4.91
C ALA A 26 14.43 10.56 6.13
N LYS A 27 13.90 10.94 7.29
CA LYS A 27 13.90 10.09 8.49
C LYS A 27 13.25 8.74 8.18
N PHE A 28 13.82 7.66 8.70
CA PHE A 28 13.23 6.33 8.58
C PHE A 28 11.76 6.35 9.05
N GLY A 29 10.87 5.80 8.23
CA GLY A 29 9.42 5.78 8.49
C GLY A 29 8.66 7.04 8.07
N SER A 30 9.32 8.05 7.49
CA SER A 30 8.63 9.22 6.91
C SER A 30 7.82 8.85 5.67
N PHE A 31 6.64 9.45 5.52
CA PHE A 31 5.75 9.25 4.38
C PHE A 31 6.09 10.17 3.20
N ILE A 32 5.92 9.64 2.00
CA ILE A 32 5.98 10.35 0.73
C ILE A 32 4.56 10.34 0.15
N TYR A 33 4.10 11.49 -0.31
CA TYR A 33 2.74 11.69 -0.80
C TYR A 33 2.72 12.03 -2.28
N ASP A 34 1.68 11.59 -2.98
CA ASP A 34 1.35 12.09 -4.32
C ASP A 34 0.58 13.43 -4.27
N ILE A 35 0.13 13.91 -5.43
CA ILE A 35 -0.64 15.15 -5.57
C ILE A 35 -2.02 15.11 -4.89
N ASP A 36 -2.55 13.92 -4.62
CA ASP A 36 -3.87 13.68 -4.01
C ASP A 36 -3.76 13.41 -2.50
N ASN A 37 -2.56 13.58 -1.92
CA ASN A 37 -2.22 13.23 -0.53
C ASN A 37 -2.33 11.73 -0.21
N ASN A 38 -2.18 10.85 -1.20
CA ASN A 38 -2.04 9.41 -0.94
C ASN A 38 -0.60 9.09 -0.56
N ILE A 39 -0.42 8.21 0.43
CA ILE A 39 0.89 7.69 0.83
C ILE A 39 1.37 6.75 -0.28
N VAL A 40 2.33 7.20 -1.08
CA VAL A 40 2.93 6.42 -2.18
C VAL A 40 4.31 5.86 -1.83
N GLY A 41 4.87 6.26 -0.69
CA GLY A 41 6.15 5.74 -0.22
C GLY A 41 6.35 5.87 1.28
N ILE A 42 7.17 4.99 1.85
CA ILE A 42 7.62 5.04 3.24
C ILE A 42 9.14 4.91 3.25
N SER A 43 9.84 5.93 3.75
CA SER A 43 11.31 5.95 3.79
C SER A 43 11.85 4.73 4.55
N GLY A 44 12.68 3.93 3.87
CA GLY A 44 13.31 2.74 4.44
C GLY A 44 12.42 1.50 4.53
N ARG A 45 11.22 1.50 3.94
CA ARG A 45 10.29 0.35 3.93
C ARG A 45 9.78 0.06 2.52
N SER A 46 9.40 -1.17 2.23
CA SER A 46 8.71 -1.49 0.97
C SER A 46 7.22 -1.19 1.11
N LEU A 47 6.60 -0.62 0.07
CA LEU A 47 5.17 -0.34 0.02
C LEU A 47 4.57 -0.81 -1.30
N LYS A 48 3.46 -1.55 -1.23
CA LYS A 48 2.58 -1.86 -2.36
C LYS A 48 1.15 -1.56 -1.97
N VAL A 49 0.37 -0.95 -2.88
CA VAL A 49 -1.07 -0.71 -2.69
C VAL A 49 -1.82 -1.11 -3.95
N VAL A 50 -2.96 -1.76 -3.78
CA VAL A 50 -3.86 -2.19 -4.85
C VAL A 50 -5.26 -1.67 -4.56
N ASN A 51 -5.84 -0.98 -5.53
CA ASN A 51 -7.24 -0.60 -5.52
C ASN A 51 -8.08 -1.77 -6.07
N LEU A 52 -8.92 -2.33 -5.21
CA LEU A 52 -9.85 -3.42 -5.50
C LEU A 52 -11.31 -2.96 -5.43
N SER A 53 -11.54 -1.65 -5.47
CA SER A 53 -12.87 -1.06 -5.44
C SER A 53 -13.69 -1.52 -6.64
N ASP A 54 -14.97 -1.76 -6.41
CA ASP A 54 -15.94 -2.01 -7.46
C ASP A 54 -16.99 -0.90 -7.53
N ASN A 55 -18.01 -1.05 -8.38
CA ASN A 55 -19.04 -0.03 -8.58
C ASN A 55 -19.90 0.25 -7.33
N LYS A 56 -19.73 -0.50 -6.23
CA LYS A 56 -20.58 -0.43 -5.03
C LYS A 56 -19.80 -0.23 -3.75
N GLU A 57 -18.55 -0.67 -3.68
CA GLU A 57 -17.74 -0.66 -2.46
C GLU A 57 -16.31 -0.19 -2.74
N THR A 58 -15.85 0.75 -1.91
CA THR A 58 -14.45 1.19 -1.91
C THR A 58 -13.61 0.20 -1.11
N TYR A 59 -12.58 -0.37 -1.73
CA TYR A 59 -11.74 -1.37 -1.10
C TYR A 59 -10.29 -1.27 -1.57
N PHE A 60 -9.37 -1.15 -0.63
CA PHE A 60 -7.93 -1.07 -0.87
C PHE A 60 -7.19 -2.14 -0.07
N GLN A 61 -6.19 -2.75 -0.69
CA GLN A 61 -5.24 -3.65 -0.02
C GLN A 61 -3.83 -3.07 -0.12
N ALA A 62 -3.10 -3.07 0.99
CA ALA A 62 -1.72 -2.61 1.05
C ALA A 62 -0.81 -3.65 1.71
N TRP A 63 0.47 -3.61 1.33
CA TRP A 63 1.54 -4.39 1.92
C TRP A 63 2.67 -3.46 2.35
N VAL A 64 3.10 -3.57 3.60
CA VAL A 64 4.29 -2.89 4.12
C VAL A 64 5.26 -3.93 4.67
N ASP A 65 6.49 -3.97 4.13
CA ASP A 65 7.49 -5.01 4.43
C ASP A 65 6.93 -6.44 4.35
N GLY A 66 6.04 -6.70 3.40
CA GLY A 66 5.38 -7.99 3.20
C GLY A 66 4.15 -8.26 4.08
N TYR A 67 3.85 -7.40 5.05
CA TYR A 67 2.66 -7.52 5.90
C TYR A 67 1.46 -6.86 5.22
N GLN A 68 0.42 -7.66 4.94
CA GLN A 68 -0.78 -7.23 4.26
C GLN A 68 -1.84 -6.73 5.24
N ASN A 69 -2.52 -5.63 4.89
CA ASN A 69 -3.79 -5.25 5.51
C ASN A 69 -4.65 -4.45 4.52
N ASP A 70 -5.91 -4.22 4.86
CA ASP A 70 -6.89 -3.56 4.00
C ASP A 70 -7.47 -2.29 4.62
N GLY A 71 -8.31 -1.58 3.85
CA GLY A 71 -8.98 -0.37 4.26
C GLY A 71 -10.00 0.12 3.24
N LEU A 72 -10.86 1.03 3.65
CA LEU A 72 -11.87 1.69 2.81
C LEU A 72 -11.32 2.92 2.08
N SER A 73 -10.04 3.25 2.32
CA SER A 73 -9.28 4.25 1.56
C SER A 73 -7.83 3.81 1.39
N HIS A 74 -7.14 4.39 0.41
CA HIS A 74 -5.72 4.13 0.15
C HIS A 74 -4.87 4.31 1.42
N ASN A 75 -4.98 5.47 2.07
CA ASN A 75 -4.18 5.79 3.26
C ASN A 75 -4.54 4.92 4.46
N GLU A 76 -5.80 4.51 4.59
CA GLU A 76 -6.22 3.59 5.65
C GLU A 76 -5.56 2.22 5.46
N ALA A 77 -5.61 1.65 4.26
CA ALA A 77 -4.97 0.38 3.96
C ALA A 77 -3.46 0.43 4.26
N VAL A 78 -2.77 1.51 3.85
CA VAL A 78 -1.35 1.73 4.13
C VAL A 78 -1.06 1.79 5.63
N ASN A 79 -1.84 2.56 6.39
CA ASN A 79 -1.64 2.68 7.84
C ASN A 79 -1.90 1.36 8.58
N ASN A 80 -2.91 0.61 8.15
CA ASN A 80 -3.25 -0.69 8.72
C ASN A 80 -2.13 -1.72 8.47
N ALA A 81 -1.56 -1.74 7.26
CA ALA A 81 -0.43 -2.60 6.91
C ALA A 81 0.86 -2.19 7.65
N LEU A 82 1.12 -0.89 7.74
CA LEU A 82 2.25 -0.31 8.48
C LEU A 82 2.21 -0.70 9.96
N LYS A 83 1.04 -0.54 10.61
CA LYS A 83 0.82 -0.90 12.01
C LYS A 83 1.09 -2.40 12.23
N LEU A 84 0.53 -3.25 11.37
CA LEU A 84 0.76 -4.70 11.44
C LEU A 84 2.26 -5.05 11.34
N ALA A 85 2.97 -4.43 10.40
CA ALA A 85 4.40 -4.65 10.23
C ALA A 85 5.23 -4.19 11.44
N GLN A 86 4.87 -3.06 12.06
CA GLN A 86 5.52 -2.54 13.26
C GLN A 86 5.29 -3.42 14.48
N GLU A 87 4.07 -3.89 14.68
CA GLU A 87 3.72 -4.79 15.78
C GLU A 87 4.51 -6.09 15.70
N ASN A 88 4.60 -6.69 14.51
CA ASN A 88 5.39 -7.91 14.29
C ASN A 88 6.90 -7.69 14.48
N SER A 89 7.43 -6.57 14.00
CA SER A 89 8.83 -6.19 14.22
C SER A 89 9.15 -6.01 15.71
N SER A 90 8.21 -5.47 16.48
CA SER A 90 8.38 -5.27 17.93
C SER A 90 8.33 -6.58 18.73
N ARG A 91 7.52 -7.55 18.30
CA ARG A 91 7.43 -8.88 18.91
C ARG A 91 8.72 -9.68 18.73
N ILE A 92 9.33 -9.61 17.55
CA ILE A 92 10.61 -10.27 17.27
C ILE A 92 11.71 -9.74 18.20
N LYS A 93 11.77 -8.42 18.42
CA LYS A 93 12.76 -7.81 19.33
C LYS A 93 12.59 -8.21 20.80
N LYS A 94 11.35 -8.48 21.25
CA LYS A 94 11.09 -8.92 22.63
C LYS A 94 11.42 -10.40 22.87
N SER A 95 11.40 -11.24 21.83
CA SER A 95 11.71 -12.67 21.93
C SER A 95 13.21 -12.98 21.93
N GLN A 96 14.06 -11.98 21.75
CA GLN A 96 15.53 -12.12 21.71
C GLN A 96 16.22 -11.61 22.98
N ASN A 97 15.45 -11.18 23.99
CA ASN A 97 15.91 -10.82 25.33
C ASN A 97 15.34 -11.81 26.34
#